data_AF-A0A1C6AJG0-F1
#
_entry.id   AF-A0A1C6AJG0-F1
#
_cell.length_a   1.000
_cell.length_b   1.000
_cell.length_c   1.000
_cell.angle_alpha   90.00
_cell.angle_beta   90.00
_cell.angle_gamma   90.00
#
_symmetry.space_group_name_H-M   'P 1'
#
loop_
_entity.id
_entity.type
_entity.pdbx_description
1 polymer ?
#
loop_
_entity_poly.entity_id
_entity_poly.type
_entity_poly.pdbx_seq_one_letter_code
_entity_poly.pdbx_strand_id
1 'polypeptide(L)'
;MGKIVQTAGRDALSGFAPEFAHFNDDVLFGENWNNEDIDLKTRSIITVVALMSSGVTDSSLKYHLENAKNYGVTRKEIAAVITHVAFYAGWPKGWAVFHMAKEVWTDELSAKGTSAEDARRTDFNLCSRTGILSGMGQGCNSHEAG
;
A
#
# COMPACT_ATOMS: atom_id res chain seq x y z
N MET A 1 11.86 1.71 -19.86
CA MET A 1 11.20 0.50 -19.33
C MET A 1 11.13 -0.50 -20.48
N GLY A 2 11.24 -1.81 -20.24
CA GLY A 2 10.99 -2.79 -21.30
C GLY A 2 9.50 -2.84 -21.67
N LYS A 3 9.18 -3.36 -22.87
CA LYS A 3 7.80 -3.60 -23.29
C LYS A 3 7.12 -4.53 -22.28
N ILE A 4 5.92 -4.16 -21.82
CA ILE A 4 5.09 -5.00 -20.95
C ILE A 4 4.55 -6.17 -21.77
N VAL A 5 4.75 -7.39 -21.29
CA VAL A 5 4.23 -8.62 -21.89
C VAL A 5 3.66 -9.48 -20.77
N GLN A 6 2.50 -10.08 -21.01
CA GLN A 6 1.85 -11.01 -20.08
C GLN A 6 1.46 -12.30 -20.83
N THR A 7 1.41 -13.42 -20.11
CA THR A 7 0.97 -14.73 -20.65
C THR A 7 -0.12 -15.38 -19.81
N ALA A 8 -0.58 -14.71 -18.74
CA ALA A 8 -1.51 -15.27 -17.79
C ALA A 8 -2.83 -15.75 -18.44
N GLY A 9 -3.30 -15.03 -19.46
CA GLY A 9 -4.47 -15.43 -20.24
C GLY A 9 -4.25 -16.76 -20.95
N ARG A 10 -3.15 -16.90 -21.70
CA ARG A 10 -2.81 -18.16 -22.38
C ARG A 10 -2.54 -19.29 -21.41
N ASP A 11 -1.82 -19.02 -20.32
CA ASP A 11 -1.44 -20.01 -19.32
C ASP A 11 -2.67 -20.61 -18.62
N ALA A 12 -3.69 -19.79 -18.35
CA ALA A 12 -4.89 -20.23 -17.65
C ALA A 12 -6.05 -20.65 -18.57
N LEU A 13 -6.18 -20.05 -19.76
CA LEU A 13 -7.42 -20.09 -20.55
C LEU A 13 -7.25 -20.54 -22.01
N SER A 14 -6.04 -20.88 -22.47
CA SER A 14 -5.81 -21.25 -23.89
C SER A 14 -6.72 -22.37 -24.42
N GLY A 15 -7.06 -23.37 -23.61
CA GLY A 15 -7.97 -24.46 -24.00
C GLY A 15 -9.46 -24.17 -23.77
N PHE A 16 -9.80 -23.15 -22.97
CA PHE A 16 -11.17 -22.88 -22.55
C PHE A 16 -11.76 -21.64 -23.23
N ALA A 17 -11.00 -20.54 -23.23
CA ALA A 17 -11.39 -19.25 -23.80
C ALA A 17 -10.19 -18.58 -24.49
N PRO A 18 -9.70 -19.14 -25.61
CA PRO A 18 -8.49 -18.66 -26.29
C PRO A 18 -8.59 -17.20 -26.77
N GLU A 19 -9.78 -16.74 -27.14
CA GLU A 19 -9.98 -15.35 -27.56
C GLU A 19 -9.85 -14.38 -26.38
N PHE A 20 -10.39 -14.74 -25.21
CA PHE A 20 -10.21 -13.95 -24.00
C PHE A 20 -8.73 -13.91 -23.58
N ALA A 21 -8.03 -15.03 -23.69
CA ALA A 21 -6.59 -15.09 -23.46
C ALA A 21 -5.81 -14.11 -24.36
N HIS A 22 -6.16 -14.08 -25.65
CA HIS A 22 -5.59 -13.11 -26.61
C HIS A 22 -5.89 -11.66 -26.21
N PHE A 23 -7.14 -11.32 -25.89
CA PHE A 23 -7.50 -9.96 -25.46
C PHE A 23 -6.77 -9.52 -24.20
N ASN A 24 -6.57 -10.43 -23.23
CA ASN A 24 -5.83 -10.12 -22.03
C ASN A 24 -4.34 -9.89 -22.34
N ASP A 25 -3.70 -10.85 -22.98
CA ASP A 25 -2.25 -10.87 -23.09
C ASP A 25 -1.73 -9.90 -24.16
N ASP A 26 -2.37 -9.89 -25.32
CA ASP A 26 -1.86 -9.17 -26.49
C ASP A 26 -2.46 -7.78 -26.59
N VAL A 27 -3.77 -7.62 -26.38
CA VAL A 27 -4.45 -6.33 -26.54
C VAL A 27 -4.37 -5.49 -25.27
N LEU A 28 -4.84 -6.01 -24.13
CA LEU A 28 -4.83 -5.26 -22.88
C LEU A 28 -3.38 -4.96 -22.45
N PHE A 29 -2.57 -6.00 -22.19
CA PHE A 29 -1.20 -5.79 -21.71
C PHE A 29 -0.19 -5.52 -22.83
N GLY A 30 -0.29 -6.22 -23.97
CA GLY A 30 0.66 -6.08 -25.07
C GLY A 30 0.54 -4.77 -25.86
N GLU A 31 -0.65 -4.15 -25.90
CA GLU A 31 -0.90 -2.89 -26.62
C GLU A 31 -1.31 -1.75 -25.67
N ASN A 32 -2.47 -1.80 -25.02
CA ASN A 32 -3.02 -0.68 -24.27
C ASN A 32 -2.15 -0.25 -23.08
N TRP A 33 -1.56 -1.19 -22.34
CA TRP A 33 -0.62 -0.87 -21.25
C TRP A 33 0.75 -0.39 -21.76
N ASN A 34 1.10 -0.62 -23.02
CA ASN A 34 2.29 -0.10 -23.66
C ASN A 34 2.06 1.23 -24.41
N ASN A 35 0.82 1.74 -24.47
CA ASN A 35 0.57 3.10 -24.97
C ASN A 35 1.19 4.12 -23.99
N GLU A 36 2.04 5.00 -24.52
CA GLU A 36 2.86 5.93 -23.72
C GLU A 36 2.22 7.32 -23.55
N ASP A 37 1.00 7.55 -24.04
CA ASP A 37 0.30 8.85 -23.90
C ASP A 37 -0.06 9.14 -22.44
N ILE A 38 -0.21 8.07 -21.63
CA ILE A 38 -0.37 8.13 -20.17
C ILE A 38 0.72 7.26 -19.55
N ASP A 39 1.53 7.86 -18.68
CA ASP A 39 2.60 7.15 -17.99
C ASP A 39 2.05 6.00 -17.12
N LEU A 40 2.88 4.98 -16.90
CA LEU A 40 2.47 3.75 -16.20
C LEU A 40 2.05 3.98 -14.74
N LYS A 41 2.62 5.00 -14.08
CA LYS A 41 2.25 5.35 -12.71
C LYS A 41 0.83 5.89 -12.68
N THR A 42 0.53 6.85 -13.53
CA THR A 42 -0.81 7.45 -13.69
C THR A 42 -1.82 6.40 -14.14
N ARG A 43 -1.46 5.56 -15.12
CA ARG A 43 -2.32 4.46 -15.61
C ARG A 43 -2.68 3.48 -14.49
N SER A 44 -1.71 3.09 -13.67
CA SER A 44 -1.94 2.19 -12.53
C SER A 44 -2.86 2.80 -11.48
N ILE A 45 -2.71 4.09 -11.17
CA ILE A 45 -3.61 4.81 -10.26
C ILE A 45 -5.03 4.76 -10.81
N ILE A 46 -5.24 5.10 -12.09
CA ILE A 46 -6.56 5.10 -12.72
C ILE A 46 -7.20 3.70 -12.65
N THR A 47 -6.44 2.64 -12.92
CA THR A 47 -6.97 1.27 -12.83
C THR A 47 -7.39 0.91 -11.41
N VAL A 48 -6.58 1.23 -10.39
CA VAL A 48 -6.94 1.00 -8.98
C VAL A 48 -8.22 1.76 -8.61
N VAL A 49 -8.33 3.03 -9.03
CA VAL A 49 -9.52 3.85 -8.77
C VAL A 49 -10.76 3.26 -9.44
N ALA A 50 -10.65 2.79 -10.69
CA ALA A 50 -11.76 2.18 -11.41
C ALA A 50 -12.24 0.89 -10.73
N LEU A 51 -11.33 -0.02 -10.37
CA LEU A 51 -11.65 -1.28 -9.68
C LEU A 51 -12.27 -1.03 -8.30
N MET A 52 -11.65 -0.16 -7.50
CA MET A 52 -12.20 0.27 -6.21
C MET A 52 -13.62 0.83 -6.38
N SER A 53 -13.83 1.70 -7.36
CA SER A 53 -15.13 2.37 -7.57
C SER A 53 -16.21 1.38 -8.00
N SER A 54 -15.86 0.35 -8.78
CA SER A 54 -16.74 -0.75 -9.17
C SER A 54 -17.02 -1.74 -8.04
N GLY A 55 -16.35 -1.61 -6.89
CA GLY A 55 -16.53 -2.51 -5.74
C GLY A 55 -15.76 -3.82 -5.85
N VAL A 56 -14.77 -3.90 -6.74
CA VAL A 56 -13.87 -5.06 -6.82
C VAL A 56 -12.90 -5.00 -5.64
N THR A 57 -12.91 -6.04 -4.81
CA THR A 57 -12.06 -6.13 -3.60
C THR A 57 -11.48 -7.53 -3.43
N ASP A 58 -10.90 -8.06 -4.50
CA ASP A 58 -10.29 -9.39 -4.54
C ASP A 58 -8.83 -9.34 -5.04
N SER A 59 -8.27 -10.49 -5.40
CA SER A 59 -6.89 -10.62 -5.88
C SER A 59 -6.59 -9.78 -7.11
N SER A 60 -7.58 -9.45 -7.95
CA SER A 60 -7.37 -8.59 -9.13
C SER A 60 -6.99 -7.17 -8.72
N LEU A 61 -7.66 -6.59 -7.72
CA LEU A 61 -7.30 -5.28 -7.21
C LEU A 61 -5.96 -5.30 -6.50
N LYS A 62 -5.66 -6.38 -5.74
CA LYS A 62 -4.35 -6.53 -5.11
C LYS A 62 -3.21 -6.55 -6.14
N TYR A 63 -3.37 -7.28 -7.24
CA TYR A 63 -2.42 -7.27 -8.35
C TYR A 63 -2.17 -5.85 -8.91
N HIS A 64 -3.22 -5.05 -9.08
CA HIS A 64 -3.07 -3.67 -9.57
C HIS A 64 -2.47 -2.71 -8.52
N LEU A 65 -2.65 -2.96 -7.22
CA LEU A 65 -1.93 -2.25 -6.16
C LEU A 65 -0.43 -2.57 -6.19
N GLU A 66 -0.05 -3.83 -6.40
CA GLU A 66 1.35 -4.25 -6.56
C GLU A 66 1.98 -3.62 -7.80
N ASN A 67 1.27 -3.60 -8.94
CA ASN A 67 1.71 -2.91 -10.14
C ASN A 67 1.88 -1.40 -9.92
N ALA A 68 0.94 -0.75 -9.22
CA ALA A 68 1.05 0.65 -8.86
C ALA A 68 2.34 0.92 -8.06
N LYS A 69 2.66 0.08 -7.06
CA LYS A 69 3.92 0.16 -6.30
C LYS A 69 5.14 0.00 -7.22
N ASN A 70 5.14 -1.02 -8.08
CA ASN A 70 6.24 -1.32 -9.00
C ASN A 70 6.49 -0.19 -10.01
N TYR A 71 5.45 0.53 -10.42
CA TYR A 71 5.54 1.69 -11.30
C TYR A 71 5.71 3.03 -10.56
N GLY A 72 6.06 2.99 -9.27
CA GLY A 72 6.51 4.17 -8.52
C GLY A 72 5.41 4.97 -7.85
N VAL A 73 4.21 4.41 -7.67
CA VAL A 73 3.21 4.98 -6.75
C VAL A 73 3.70 4.76 -5.32
N THR A 74 3.90 5.86 -4.61
CA THR A 74 4.34 5.85 -3.22
C THR A 74 3.19 5.52 -2.27
N ARG A 75 3.52 5.05 -1.06
CA ARG A 75 2.52 4.85 0.01
C ARG A 75 1.70 6.10 0.30
N LYS A 76 2.32 7.29 0.22
CA LYS A 76 1.63 8.57 0.45
C LYS A 76 0.60 8.85 -0.64
N GLU A 77 0.98 8.64 -1.91
CA GLU A 77 0.09 8.85 -3.04
C GLU A 77 -1.09 7.88 -3.01
N ILE A 78 -0.85 6.58 -2.84
CA ILE A 78 -1.95 5.61 -2.83
C ILE A 78 -2.90 5.82 -1.65
N ALA A 79 -2.37 6.20 -0.48
CA ALA A 79 -3.21 6.55 0.66
C ALA A 79 -4.08 7.77 0.37
N ALA A 80 -3.52 8.84 -0.21
CA ALA A 80 -4.27 10.02 -0.59
C ALA A 80 -5.35 9.72 -1.66
N VAL A 81 -5.01 8.90 -2.66
CA VAL A 81 -5.95 8.46 -3.71
C VAL A 81 -7.12 7.69 -3.11
N ILE A 82 -6.87 6.64 -2.32
CA ILE A 82 -7.94 5.82 -1.73
C ILE A 82 -8.80 6.68 -0.81
N THR A 83 -8.20 7.53 0.03
CA THR A 83 -8.95 8.45 0.88
C THR A 83 -9.85 9.38 0.07
N HIS A 84 -9.33 9.99 -1.00
CA HIS A 84 -10.10 10.89 -1.84
C HIS A 84 -11.27 10.17 -2.52
N VAL A 85 -11.02 9.02 -3.12
CA VAL A 85 -12.04 8.25 -3.82
C VAL A 85 -13.10 7.69 -2.87
N ALA A 86 -12.77 7.39 -1.61
CA ALA A 86 -13.74 6.95 -0.61
C ALA A 86 -14.88 7.96 -0.37
N PHE A 87 -14.64 9.27 -0.56
CA PHE A 87 -15.70 10.29 -0.51
C PHE A 87 -16.73 10.14 -1.64
N TYR A 88 -16.32 9.64 -2.80
CA TYR A 88 -17.16 9.55 -4.00
C TYR A 88 -17.69 8.12 -4.25
N ALA A 89 -16.91 7.10 -3.90
CA ALA A 89 -17.23 5.69 -4.12
C ALA A 89 -17.79 4.99 -2.88
N GLY A 90 -17.69 5.63 -1.70
CA GLY A 90 -18.21 5.15 -0.43
C GLY A 90 -17.14 4.60 0.53
N TRP A 91 -17.34 4.87 1.82
CA TRP A 91 -16.42 4.48 2.90
C TRP A 91 -16.14 2.97 3.00
N PRO A 92 -17.13 2.06 2.84
CA PRO A 92 -16.87 0.62 2.90
C PRO A 92 -15.86 0.14 1.86
N LYS A 93 -15.90 0.68 0.64
CA LYS A 93 -14.94 0.36 -0.42
C LYS A 93 -13.55 0.86 -0.04
N GLY A 94 -13.45 2.09 0.49
CA GLY A 94 -12.18 2.63 1.00
C GLY A 94 -11.54 1.73 2.06
N TRP A 95 -12.31 1.29 3.05
CA TRP A 95 -11.83 0.35 4.08
C TRP A 95 -11.33 -0.96 3.50
N ALA A 96 -12.09 -1.57 2.58
CA ALA A 96 -11.70 -2.83 1.94
C ALA A 96 -10.36 -2.67 1.19
N VAL A 97 -10.21 -1.60 0.40
CA VAL A 97 -8.97 -1.35 -0.35
C VAL A 97 -7.79 -1.04 0.56
N PHE A 98 -7.99 -0.31 1.66
CA PHE A 98 -6.92 -0.04 2.62
C PHE A 98 -6.35 -1.30 3.27
N HIS A 99 -7.15 -2.34 3.51
CA HIS A 99 -6.63 -3.61 4.03
C HIS A 99 -5.61 -4.22 3.05
N MET A 100 -5.94 -4.29 1.76
CA MET A 100 -5.04 -4.78 0.73
C MET A 100 -3.82 -3.87 0.53
N ALA A 101 -4.01 -2.55 0.51
CA ALA A 101 -2.91 -1.60 0.34
C ALA A 101 -1.89 -1.67 1.48
N LYS A 102 -2.32 -1.93 2.72
CA LYS A 102 -1.39 -2.11 3.84
C LYS A 102 -0.46 -3.30 3.63
N GLU A 103 -0.97 -4.41 3.08
CA GLU A 103 -0.17 -5.59 2.77
C GLU A 103 0.90 -5.29 1.71
N VAL A 104 0.54 -4.56 0.66
CA VAL A 104 1.45 -4.23 -0.45
C VAL A 104 2.57 -3.26 -0.03
N TRP A 105 2.29 -2.30 0.86
CA TRP A 105 3.27 -1.31 1.35
C TRP A 105 3.82 -1.61 2.77
N THR A 106 3.80 -2.87 3.20
CA THR A 106 4.22 -3.28 4.57
C THR A 106 5.65 -2.85 4.92
N ASP A 107 6.60 -2.96 3.99
CA ASP A 107 8.03 -2.69 4.24
C ASP A 107 8.35 -1.23 4.61
N GLU A 108 7.49 -0.28 4.23
CA GLU A 108 7.67 1.14 4.58
C GLU A 108 7.21 1.47 6.01
N LEU A 109 6.37 0.62 6.61
CA LEU A 109 5.85 0.83 7.96
C LEU A 109 6.85 0.38 9.02
N SER A 110 7.61 -0.68 8.75
CA SER A 110 8.67 -1.17 9.64
C SER A 110 9.88 -0.24 9.66
N ALA A 111 10.26 0.34 8.52
CA ALA A 111 11.42 1.23 8.40
C ALA A 111 11.29 2.58 9.15
N LYS A 112 10.07 2.99 9.54
CA LYS A 112 9.82 4.21 10.34
C LYS A 112 9.40 3.92 11.78
N GLY A 113 9.27 2.66 12.17
CA GLY A 113 8.71 2.24 13.46
C GLY A 113 9.71 2.10 14.61
N THR A 114 11.01 2.29 14.40
CA THR A 114 12.02 2.09 15.45
C THR A 114 13.16 3.10 15.35
N SER A 115 12.88 4.36 15.68
CA SER A 115 13.88 5.18 16.36
C SER A 115 13.51 5.20 17.85
N ALA A 116 14.25 4.44 18.66
CA ALA A 116 14.17 4.46 20.12
C ALA A 116 14.52 5.83 20.75
N GLU A 117 14.86 6.83 19.93
CA GLU A 117 15.05 8.21 20.33
C GLU A 117 13.73 8.99 20.42
N ASP A 118 12.73 8.69 19.59
CA ASP A 118 11.50 9.50 19.54
C ASP A 118 10.58 9.21 20.74
N ALA A 119 10.52 7.95 21.18
CA ALA A 119 9.78 7.55 22.38
C ALA A 119 10.37 8.16 23.68
N ARG A 120 11.71 8.26 23.78
CA ARG A 120 12.38 8.89 24.94
C ARG A 120 12.23 10.40 24.97
N ARG A 121 12.04 11.04 23.82
CA ARG A 121 11.86 12.50 23.70
C ARG A 121 10.45 12.94 24.12
N THR A 122 9.44 12.11 23.91
CA THR A 122 8.08 12.36 24.42
C THR A 122 7.99 12.22 25.94
N ASP A 123 8.68 11.27 26.55
CA ASP A 123 8.65 11.05 28.00
C ASP A 123 9.36 12.18 28.79
N PHE A 124 10.48 12.70 28.28
CA PHE A 124 11.21 13.79 28.93
C PHE A 124 10.42 15.13 28.94
N ASN A 125 9.68 15.41 27.86
CA ASN A 125 8.87 16.62 27.75
C ASN A 125 7.58 16.57 28.58
N LEU A 126 7.04 15.37 28.86
CA LEU A 126 5.88 15.20 29.73
C LEU A 126 6.25 15.32 31.22
N CYS A 127 7.42 14.77 31.61
CA CYS A 127 7.99 14.89 32.95
C CYS A 127 8.36 16.35 33.31
N SER A 128 8.93 17.09 32.35
CA SER A 128 9.40 18.47 32.57
C SER A 128 8.27 19.53 32.59
N ARG A 129 7.09 19.21 32.05
CA ARG A 129 5.95 20.15 31.95
C ARG A 129 4.93 20.05 33.07
N THR A 130 4.89 18.94 33.80
CA THR A 130 3.84 18.69 34.81
C THR A 130 4.27 19.02 36.23
N GLY A 131 5.56 19.18 36.53
CA GLY A 131 6.01 19.63 37.85
C GLY A 131 5.49 18.76 39.01
N ILE A 132 5.22 17.47 38.76
CA ILE A 132 4.77 16.54 39.80
C ILE A 132 6.00 15.79 40.33
N LEU A 133 6.67 16.39 41.31
CA LEU A 133 7.45 15.65 42.29
C LEU A 133 6.46 15.08 43.32
N SER A 134 6.07 13.83 43.12
CA SER A 134 5.52 12.96 44.15
C SER A 134 5.91 11.55 43.73
N GLY A 135 6.96 10.94 44.27
CA GLY A 135 7.10 10.65 45.69
C GLY A 135 6.66 9.22 45.90
N MET A 136 7.63 8.35 46.24
CA MET A 136 7.50 6.92 46.61
C MET A 136 7.27 5.97 45.42
N GLY A 137 8.02 4.90 45.18
CA GLY A 137 9.08 4.22 45.92
C GLY A 137 9.09 2.75 45.47
N GLN A 138 10.29 2.15 45.39
CA GLN A 138 10.61 0.72 45.15
C GLN A 138 10.48 0.24 43.68
N GLY A 139 11.49 -0.35 43.04
CA GLY A 139 12.85 -0.66 43.47
C GLY A 139 13.66 -1.14 42.25
N CYS A 140 14.91 -0.71 42.16
CA CYS A 140 15.90 -1.33 41.29
C CYS A 140 17.17 -1.48 42.12
N ASN A 141 17.35 -2.67 42.71
CA ASN A 141 18.57 -3.02 43.42
C ASN A 141 19.72 -3.11 42.41
N SER A 142 20.66 -2.16 42.48
CA SER A 142 22.00 -2.35 41.95
C SER A 142 22.87 -2.95 43.05
N HIS A 143 23.50 -4.07 42.70
CA HIS A 143 24.56 -4.78 43.42
C HIS A 143 25.57 -3.85 44.12
N GLU A 144 25.85 -4.13 45.40
CA GLU A 144 27.11 -3.82 46.04
C GLU A 144 28.18 -4.81 45.58
N ALA A 145 29.34 -4.30 45.19
CA ALA A 145 30.61 -5.01 45.19
C ALA A 145 31.72 -4.02 45.56
N GLY A 146 32.34 -4.23 46.72
CA GLY A 146 33.67 -3.70 47.08
C GLY A 146 33.69 -2.31 47.70
#